data_AF-A0A1G2Q0T1-F1
#
_entry.id   AF-A0A1G2Q0T1-F1
#
_cell.length_a   1.000
_cell.length_b   1.000
_cell.length_c   1.000
_cell.angle_alpha   90.00
_cell.angle_beta   90.00
_cell.angle_gamma   90.00
#
_symmetry.space_group_name_H-M   'P 1'
#
loop_
_entity.id
_entity.type
_entity.pdbx_description
1 polymer ?
#
loop_
_entity_poly.entity_id
_entity_poly.type
_entity_poly.pdbx_seq_one_letter_code
_entity_poly.pdbx_strand_id
1 'polypeptide(L)'
;LILHFPIYDISRKVSEPCEVDFILGKNFIITAHYKSIIPLHELVKIFEVSILLKENNFAKSVGRLIFLITKKLYDYALRQLEHIHAKISEIEERIFTGQEKEMVKEISYVQRDTLEFQRAIHAHGSVLKSLYETDPKITGKDFTHYLNGMLAELARVENLLDNSKETIELLRGTNDSLLSNKTNEIMKILTVMAFITFPSMLLSSLMGMNTKWLPVGMPGDFWVIIFLIISSSLIFYWFFKRKKWI
;
A
#
# COMPACT_ATOMS: atom_id res chain seq x y z
N LEU A 1 -7.22 29.19 11.30
CA LEU A 1 -7.31 27.71 11.31
C LEU A 1 -6.53 27.20 10.11
N ILE A 2 -5.67 26.21 10.28
CA ILE A 2 -4.80 25.69 9.22
C ILE A 2 -5.11 24.21 9.05
N LEU A 3 -5.49 23.79 7.84
CA LEU A 3 -5.79 22.39 7.51
C LEU A 3 -4.98 21.95 6.30
N HIS A 4 -4.60 20.68 6.24
CA HIS A 4 -3.82 20.14 5.14
C HIS A 4 -4.65 19.10 4.38
N PHE A 5 -4.90 19.32 3.10
CA PHE A 5 -5.65 18.38 2.28
C PHE A 5 -4.73 17.65 1.30
N PRO A 6 -4.88 16.32 1.14
CA PRO A 6 -4.11 15.58 0.15
C PRO A 6 -4.58 15.97 -1.25
N ILE A 7 -3.65 16.42 -2.08
CA ILE A 7 -3.88 16.69 -3.51
C ILE A 7 -2.98 15.75 -4.30
N TYR A 8 -3.59 14.99 -5.21
CA TYR A 8 -2.85 14.05 -6.04
C TYR A 8 -2.05 14.77 -7.12
N ASP A 9 -0.73 14.61 -7.09
CA ASP A 9 0.17 15.08 -8.14
C ASP A 9 0.29 14.01 -9.22
N ILE A 10 -0.29 14.28 -10.38
CA ILE A 10 -0.28 13.38 -11.55
C ILE A 10 1.16 13.06 -12.00
N SER A 11 2.07 14.03 -11.89
CA SER A 11 3.46 13.91 -12.35
C SER A 11 4.26 12.98 -11.44
N ARG A 12 4.04 13.10 -10.13
CA ARG A 12 4.76 12.32 -9.12
C ARG A 12 4.04 11.04 -8.70
N LYS A 13 2.77 10.87 -9.12
CA LYS A 13 1.86 9.77 -8.75
C LYS A 13 1.71 9.58 -7.23
N VAL A 14 1.83 10.67 -6.48
CA VAL A 14 1.71 10.69 -5.02
C VAL A 14 0.83 11.84 -4.59
N SER A 15 0.14 11.64 -3.47
CA SER A 15 -0.59 12.70 -2.79
C SER A 15 0.39 13.59 -2.03
N GLU A 16 0.33 14.91 -2.26
CA GLU A 16 1.08 15.89 -1.47
C GLU A 16 0.12 16.66 -0.55
N PRO A 17 0.51 16.92 0.70
CA PRO A 17 -0.26 17.78 1.59
C PRO A 17 -0.26 19.21 1.06
N CYS A 18 -1.45 19.78 0.88
CA CYS A 18 -1.63 21.20 0.55
C CYS A 18 -2.29 21.92 1.72
N GLU A 19 -1.61 22.95 2.22
CA GLU A 19 -2.11 23.82 3.28
C GLU A 19 -3.26 24.71 2.77
N VAL A 20 -4.31 24.80 3.58
CA VAL A 20 -5.46 25.68 3.40
C VAL A 20 -5.70 26.42 4.70
N ASP A 21 -5.47 27.72 4.65
CA ASP A 21 -5.69 28.63 5.76
C ASP A 21 -7.11 29.16 5.73
N PHE A 22 -7.77 29.13 6.88
CA PHE A 22 -9.10 29.68 7.09
C PHE A 22 -9.06 30.78 8.14
N ILE A 23 -9.52 31.96 7.75
CA ILE A 23 -9.75 33.10 8.65
C ILE A 23 -11.25 33.32 8.75
N LEU A 24 -11.78 33.18 9.96
CA LEU A 24 -13.21 33.33 10.26
C LEU A 24 -13.47 34.72 10.83
N GLY A 25 -14.17 35.55 10.06
CA GLY A 25 -14.74 36.81 10.53
C GLY A 25 -16.21 36.65 10.93
N LYS A 26 -16.83 37.69 11.48
CA LYS A 26 -18.25 37.65 11.90
C LYS A 26 -19.21 37.33 10.75
N ASN A 27 -18.92 37.85 9.55
CA ASN A 27 -19.78 37.74 8.37
C ASN A 27 -19.01 37.29 7.11
N PHE A 28 -17.77 36.81 7.26
CA PHE A 28 -16.93 36.44 6.12
C PHE A 28 -15.99 35.29 6.47
N ILE A 29 -15.56 34.56 5.45
CA ILE A 29 -14.48 33.58 5.52
C ILE A 29 -13.47 33.94 4.44
N ILE A 30 -12.19 33.97 4.82
CA ILE A 30 -11.08 34.07 3.87
C ILE A 30 -10.38 32.72 3.86
N THR A 31 -10.19 32.17 2.66
CA THR A 31 -9.35 30.99 2.43
C THR A 31 -8.08 31.40 1.69
N ALA A 32 -6.91 31.02 2.20
CA ALA A 32 -5.63 31.21 1.50
C ALA A 32 -4.96 29.85 1.23
N HIS A 33 -4.37 29.70 0.05
CA HIS A 33 -3.71 28.47 -0.39
C HIS A 33 -2.67 28.79 -1.47
N TYR A 34 -1.54 28.07 -1.47
CA TYR A 34 -0.42 28.32 -2.40
C TYR A 34 -0.57 27.63 -3.76
N LYS A 35 -1.28 26.50 -3.81
CA LYS A 35 -1.57 25.75 -5.04
C LYS A 35 -3.06 25.87 -5.40
N SER A 36 -3.41 25.69 -6.67
CA SER A 36 -4.82 25.67 -7.07
C SER A 36 -5.51 24.42 -6.52
N ILE A 37 -6.62 24.60 -5.82
CA ILE A 37 -7.40 23.53 -5.21
C ILE A 37 -8.74 23.43 -5.95
N ILE A 38 -8.86 22.41 -6.81
CA ILE A 38 -10.04 22.16 -7.65
C ILE A 38 -11.37 22.23 -6.86
N PRO A 39 -11.54 21.53 -5.71
CA PRO A 39 -12.80 21.57 -4.98
C PRO A 39 -13.18 22.97 -4.45
N LEU A 40 -12.21 23.84 -4.16
CA LEU A 40 -12.50 25.23 -3.79
C LEU A 40 -13.01 26.04 -4.98
N HIS A 41 -12.38 25.86 -6.15
CA HIS A 41 -12.82 26.53 -7.37
C HIS A 41 -14.23 26.09 -7.83
N GLU A 42 -14.54 24.79 -7.72
CA GLU A 42 -15.89 24.28 -7.96
C GLU A 42 -16.92 24.89 -7.00
N LEU A 43 -16.55 25.04 -5.73
CA LEU A 43 -17.42 25.58 -4.70
C LEU A 43 -17.71 27.07 -4.91
N VAL A 44 -16.72 27.85 -5.36
CA VAL A 44 -16.92 29.25 -5.77
C VAL A 44 -17.95 29.34 -6.90
N LYS A 45 -17.86 28.49 -7.93
CA LYS A 45 -18.84 28.46 -9.04
C LYS A 45 -20.25 28.13 -8.54
N ILE A 46 -20.38 27.17 -7.63
CA ILE A 46 -21.68 26.81 -7.02
C ILE A 46 -22.26 28.03 -6.30
N PHE A 47 -21.45 28.77 -5.55
CA PHE A 47 -21.90 29.98 -4.86
C PHE A 47 -22.30 31.09 -5.84
N GLU A 48 -21.50 31.37 -6.87
CA GLU A 48 -21.85 32.35 -7.91
C GLU A 48 -23.21 32.06 -8.55
N VAL A 49 -23.45 30.80 -8.94
CA VAL A 49 -24.73 30.38 -9.52
C VAL A 49 -25.87 30.54 -8.50
N SER A 50 -25.68 30.14 -7.25
CA SER A 50 -26.73 30.27 -6.23
C SER A 50 -27.12 31.73 -5.93
N ILE A 51 -26.16 32.65 -6.00
CA ILE A 51 -26.38 34.08 -5.84
C ILE A 51 -27.19 34.62 -7.03
N LEU A 52 -26.86 34.20 -8.26
CA LEU A 52 -27.61 34.56 -9.47
C LEU A 52 -29.07 34.08 -9.43
N LEU A 53 -29.30 32.88 -8.89
CA LEU A 53 -30.62 32.26 -8.77
C LEU A 53 -31.46 32.80 -7.59
N LYS A 54 -30.92 33.72 -6.77
CA LYS A 54 -31.54 34.22 -5.52
C LYS A 54 -31.90 33.12 -4.51
N GLU A 55 -31.30 31.92 -4.62
CA GLU A 55 -31.44 30.85 -3.64
C GLU A 55 -30.50 31.10 -2.46
N ASN A 56 -30.86 32.07 -1.61
CA ASN A 56 -29.96 32.63 -0.60
C ASN A 56 -29.82 31.75 0.68
N ASN A 57 -29.82 30.43 0.53
CA ASN A 57 -29.75 29.50 1.66
C ASN A 57 -28.32 29.31 2.21
N PHE A 58 -27.28 29.62 1.42
CA PHE A 58 -25.88 29.39 1.78
C PHE A 58 -25.30 30.43 2.75
N ALA A 59 -25.76 31.69 2.67
CA ALA A 59 -25.19 32.83 3.41
C ALA A 59 -25.75 33.03 4.84
N LYS A 60 -26.48 32.06 5.40
CA LYS A 60 -27.19 32.24 6.68
C LYS A 60 -26.26 32.30 7.91
N SER A 61 -25.08 31.69 7.85
CA SER A 61 -24.09 31.71 8.95
C SER A 61 -22.69 31.35 8.44
N VAL A 62 -21.66 31.98 9.03
CA VAL A 62 -20.25 31.62 8.84
C VAL A 62 -19.99 30.15 9.18
N GLY A 63 -20.63 29.64 10.24
CA GLY A 63 -20.54 28.24 10.62
C GLY A 63 -21.01 27.26 9.53
N ARG A 64 -22.04 27.65 8.76
CA ARG A 64 -22.53 26.86 7.63
C ARG A 64 -21.57 26.91 6.45
N LEU A 65 -20.99 28.08 6.17
CA LEU A 65 -20.04 28.25 5.06
C LEU A 65 -18.78 27.40 5.28
N ILE A 66 -18.16 27.46 6.46
CA ILE A 66 -16.99 26.62 6.76
C ILE A 66 -17.34 25.13 6.66
N PHE A 67 -18.50 24.71 7.16
CA PHE A 67 -18.94 23.32 7.03
C PHE A 67 -19.06 22.88 5.57
N LEU A 68 -19.64 23.70 4.70
CA LEU A 68 -19.76 23.37 3.27
C LEU A 68 -18.42 23.30 2.57
N ILE A 69 -17.50 24.23 2.86
CA ILE A 69 -16.15 24.23 2.30
C ILE A 69 -15.41 22.96 2.75
N THR A 70 -15.39 22.70 4.06
CA THR A 70 -14.74 21.54 4.65
C THR A 70 -15.35 20.23 4.15
N LYS A 71 -16.68 20.15 4.03
CA LYS A 71 -17.36 18.97 3.46
C LYS A 71 -16.90 18.71 2.03
N LYS A 72 -16.88 19.72 1.16
CA LYS A 72 -16.44 19.57 -0.23
C LYS A 72 -14.97 19.16 -0.34
N LEU A 73 -14.13 19.62 0.59
CA LEU A 73 -12.73 19.22 0.69
C LEU A 73 -12.57 17.76 1.17
N TYR A 74 -13.36 17.31 2.15
CA TYR A 74 -13.38 15.90 2.56
C TYR A 74 -13.95 14.98 1.48
N ASP A 75 -15.01 15.38 0.79
CA ASP A 75 -15.54 14.65 -0.37
C ASP A 75 -14.47 14.48 -1.46
N TYR A 76 -13.63 15.49 -1.66
CA TYR A 76 -12.50 15.39 -2.59
C TYR A 76 -11.42 14.44 -2.07
N ALA A 77 -11.07 14.52 -0.77
CA ALA A 77 -10.11 13.60 -0.15
C ALA A 77 -10.58 12.14 -0.27
N LEU A 78 -11.87 11.86 -0.06
CA LEU A 78 -12.45 10.53 -0.25
C LEU A 78 -12.29 10.04 -1.70
N ARG A 79 -12.55 10.88 -2.70
CA ARG A 79 -12.28 10.53 -4.10
C ARG A 79 -10.80 10.25 -4.38
N GLN A 80 -9.88 10.98 -3.75
CA GLN A 80 -8.45 10.67 -3.87
C GLN A 80 -8.10 9.31 -3.23
N LEU A 81 -8.75 8.97 -2.13
CA LEU A 81 -8.57 7.69 -1.45
C LEU A 81 -9.10 6.50 -2.28
N GLU A 82 -10.12 6.71 -3.13
CA GLU A 82 -10.58 5.69 -4.09
C GLU A 82 -9.46 5.26 -5.06
N HIS A 83 -8.55 6.17 -5.45
CA HIS A 83 -7.39 5.81 -6.28
C HIS A 83 -6.40 4.91 -5.54
N ILE A 84 -6.20 5.15 -4.24
CA ILE A 84 -5.38 4.26 -3.39
C ILE A 84 -6.05 2.89 -3.31
N HIS A 85 -7.36 2.84 -3.07
CA HIS A 85 -8.11 1.59 -2.99
C HIS A 85 -8.05 0.79 -4.29
N ALA A 86 -8.19 1.44 -5.45
CA ALA A 86 -8.07 0.79 -6.75
C ALA A 86 -6.69 0.14 -6.95
N LYS A 87 -5.61 0.82 -6.54
CA LYS A 87 -4.24 0.24 -6.58
C LYS A 87 -4.09 -0.95 -5.62
N ILE A 88 -4.70 -0.88 -4.43
CA ILE A 88 -4.72 -2.00 -3.48
C ILE A 88 -5.39 -3.22 -4.13
N SER A 89 -6.56 -3.06 -4.75
CA SER A 89 -7.26 -4.14 -5.45
C SER A 89 -6.44 -4.72 -6.60
N GLU A 90 -5.72 -3.88 -7.35
CA GLU A 90 -4.82 -4.34 -8.41
C GLU A 90 -3.67 -5.20 -7.86
N ILE A 91 -3.07 -4.78 -6.74
CA ILE A 91 -2.03 -5.56 -6.05
C ILE A 91 -2.60 -6.90 -5.58
N GLU A 92 -3.78 -6.89 -4.96
CA GLU A 92 -4.44 -8.10 -4.46
C GLU A 92 -4.69 -9.13 -5.56
N GLU A 93 -5.12 -8.69 -6.75
CA GLU A 93 -5.31 -9.59 -7.90
C GLU A 93 -3.96 -10.13 -8.43
N ARG A 94 -2.94 -9.28 -8.51
CA ARG A 94 -1.66 -9.62 -9.14
C ARG A 94 -0.72 -10.40 -8.23
N ILE A 95 -0.88 -10.34 -6.91
CA ILE A 95 0.03 -10.95 -5.93
C ILE A 95 0.19 -12.47 -6.12
N PHE A 96 -0.84 -13.16 -6.64
CA PHE A 96 -0.81 -14.61 -6.88
C PHE A 96 -0.46 -14.99 -8.33
N THR A 97 -0.13 -14.03 -9.20
CA THR A 97 0.10 -14.26 -10.64
C THR A 97 1.58 -14.53 -11.00
N GLY A 98 2.45 -14.75 -10.01
CA GLY A 98 3.88 -14.95 -10.23
C GLY A 98 4.71 -13.66 -10.36
N GLN A 99 4.08 -12.50 -10.11
CA GLN A 99 4.67 -11.16 -10.18
C GLN A 99 5.10 -10.62 -8.80
N GLU A 100 5.47 -11.51 -7.87
CA GLU A 100 5.66 -11.14 -6.45
C GLU A 100 6.79 -10.12 -6.24
N LYS A 101 7.81 -10.13 -7.13
CA LYS A 101 8.92 -9.16 -7.08
C LYS A 101 8.48 -7.77 -7.51
N GLU A 102 7.67 -7.68 -8.56
CA GLU A 102 7.09 -6.43 -9.03
C GLU A 102 6.13 -5.86 -7.98
N MET A 103 5.36 -6.73 -7.30
CA MET A 103 4.41 -6.33 -6.26
C MET A 103 5.08 -5.66 -5.06
N VAL A 104 6.33 -6.00 -4.72
CA VAL A 104 7.09 -5.29 -3.67
C VAL A 104 7.13 -3.78 -3.93
N LYS A 105 7.33 -3.39 -5.20
CA LYS A 105 7.44 -2.00 -5.61
C LYS A 105 6.09 -1.29 -5.57
N GLU A 106 5.04 -1.93 -6.08
CA GLU A 106 3.69 -1.39 -6.06
C GLU A 106 3.17 -1.21 -4.63
N ILE A 107 3.36 -2.23 -3.77
CA ILE A 107 3.04 -2.16 -2.33
C ILE A 107 3.76 -0.98 -1.68
N SER A 108 5.05 -0.78 -1.96
CA SER A 108 5.82 0.33 -1.42
C SER A 108 5.28 1.71 -1.87
N TYR A 109 4.88 1.84 -3.14
CA TYR A 109 4.29 3.08 -3.64
C TYR A 109 2.95 3.40 -2.99
N VAL A 110 2.06 2.41 -2.89
CA VAL A 110 0.77 2.60 -2.22
C VAL A 110 0.97 2.91 -0.74
N GLN A 111 1.85 2.20 -0.04
CA GLN A 111 2.17 2.46 1.37
C GLN A 111 2.66 3.90 1.58
N ARG A 112 3.53 4.40 0.69
CA ARG A 112 4.00 5.80 0.74
C ARG A 112 2.85 6.79 0.52
N ASP A 113 1.99 6.56 -0.47
CA ASP A 113 0.83 7.41 -0.79
C ASP A 113 -0.14 7.48 0.41
N THR A 114 -0.45 6.32 1.01
CA THR A 114 -1.26 6.21 2.24
C THR A 114 -0.63 6.97 3.41
N LEU A 115 0.70 6.90 3.60
CA LEU A 115 1.39 7.64 4.66
C LEU A 115 1.38 9.16 4.46
N GLU A 116 1.52 9.64 3.22
CA GLU A 116 1.39 11.08 2.92
C GLU A 116 -0.04 11.56 3.18
N PHE A 117 -1.03 10.76 2.79
CA PHE A 117 -2.44 11.05 3.06
C PHE A 117 -2.70 11.13 4.58
N GLN A 118 -2.14 10.19 5.37
CA GLN A 118 -2.22 10.22 6.82
C GLN A 118 -1.57 11.47 7.42
N ARG A 119 -0.41 11.86 6.92
CA ARG A 119 0.27 13.10 7.36
C ARG A 119 -0.58 14.35 7.13
N ALA A 120 -1.29 14.43 5.99
CA ALA A 120 -2.17 15.55 5.70
C ALA A 120 -3.34 15.64 6.70
N ILE A 121 -4.00 14.51 6.97
CA ILE A 121 -5.26 14.50 7.73
C ILE A 121 -5.04 14.47 9.26
N HIS A 122 -3.92 13.94 9.76
CA HIS A 122 -3.72 13.66 11.19
C HIS A 122 -4.02 14.83 12.15
N ALA A 123 -3.70 16.06 11.77
CA ALA A 123 -3.93 17.23 12.62
C ALA A 123 -5.38 17.75 12.62
N HIS A 124 -6.21 17.29 11.68
CA HIS A 124 -7.55 17.84 11.46
C HIS A 124 -8.45 17.69 12.68
N GLY A 125 -8.39 16.55 13.37
CA GLY A 125 -9.22 16.30 14.55
C GLY A 125 -8.98 17.31 15.67
N SER A 126 -7.71 17.57 16.01
CA SER A 126 -7.34 18.59 17.00
C SER A 126 -7.71 20.00 16.54
N VAL A 127 -7.47 20.31 15.28
CA VAL A 127 -7.73 21.64 14.70
C VAL A 127 -9.23 21.94 14.66
N LEU A 128 -10.06 20.99 14.26
CA LEU A 128 -11.51 21.12 14.30
C LEU A 128 -12.03 21.21 15.73
N LYS A 129 -11.53 20.40 16.67
CA LYS A 129 -11.95 20.49 18.08
C LYS A 129 -11.63 21.85 18.71
N SER A 130 -10.55 22.52 18.31
CA SER A 130 -10.26 23.88 18.77
C SER A 130 -11.34 24.90 18.41
N LEU A 131 -12.16 24.62 17.38
CA LEU A 131 -13.27 25.49 16.99
C LEU A 131 -14.43 25.49 18.00
N TYR A 132 -14.55 24.50 18.89
CA TYR A 132 -15.55 24.54 19.97
C TYR A 132 -15.37 25.74 20.91
N GLU A 133 -14.13 26.22 21.06
CA GLU A 133 -13.79 27.35 21.93
C GLU A 133 -13.98 28.71 21.24
N THR A 134 -14.34 28.73 19.94
CA THR A 134 -14.53 29.96 19.18
C THR A 134 -15.82 30.67 19.61
N ASP A 135 -15.78 32.01 19.72
CA ASP A 135 -16.93 32.83 20.13
C ASP A 135 -18.18 32.51 19.27
N PRO A 136 -19.30 32.06 19.87
CA PRO A 136 -20.56 31.81 19.18
C PRO A 136 -21.10 33.01 18.39
N LYS A 137 -20.68 34.24 18.72
CA LYS A 137 -21.01 35.45 17.94
C LYS A 137 -20.37 35.46 16.55
N ILE A 138 -19.31 34.71 16.33
CA ILE A 138 -18.61 34.59 15.05
C ILE A 138 -19.19 33.43 14.24
N THR A 139 -19.45 32.30 14.88
CA THR A 139 -19.79 31.04 14.19
C THR A 139 -21.29 30.75 14.12
N GLY A 140 -22.10 31.41 14.95
CA GLY A 140 -23.54 31.23 15.03
C GLY A 140 -23.98 30.15 16.02
N LYS A 141 -25.26 30.20 16.44
CA LYS A 141 -25.82 29.30 17.47
C LYS A 141 -25.83 27.82 17.07
N ASP A 142 -25.95 27.53 15.78
CA ASP A 142 -26.00 26.16 15.24
C ASP A 142 -24.61 25.59 14.91
N PHE A 143 -23.53 26.31 15.24
CA PHE A 143 -22.19 25.91 14.84
C PHE A 143 -21.75 24.55 15.37
N THR A 144 -22.17 24.19 16.57
CA THR A 144 -21.90 22.87 17.17
C THR A 144 -22.41 21.73 16.28
N HIS A 145 -23.57 21.89 15.65
CA HIS A 145 -24.12 20.88 14.72
C HIS A 145 -23.24 20.75 13.48
N TYR A 146 -22.81 21.87 12.90
CA TYR A 146 -21.91 21.92 11.75
C TYR A 146 -20.53 21.32 12.06
N LEU A 147 -19.99 21.62 13.25
CA LEU A 147 -18.71 21.09 13.70
C LEU A 147 -18.75 19.57 13.90
N ASN A 148 -19.82 19.05 14.52
CA ASN A 148 -20.05 17.61 14.61
C ASN A 148 -20.12 16.96 13.21
N GLY A 149 -20.75 17.63 12.24
CA GLY A 149 -20.76 17.20 10.84
C GLY A 149 -19.35 17.14 10.24
N MET A 150 -18.51 18.15 10.45
CA MET A 150 -17.12 18.15 9.96
C MET A 150 -16.29 17.03 10.60
N LEU A 151 -16.48 16.76 11.89
CA LEU A 151 -15.81 15.66 12.59
C LEU A 151 -16.30 14.29 12.10
N ALA A 152 -17.58 14.14 11.75
CA ALA A 152 -18.10 12.91 11.17
C ALA A 152 -17.52 12.62 9.78
N GLU A 153 -17.40 13.64 8.92
CA GLU A 153 -16.75 13.48 7.61
C GLU A 153 -15.25 13.18 7.76
N LEU A 154 -14.56 13.81 8.71
CA LEU A 154 -13.17 13.48 9.04
C LEU A 154 -13.04 12.01 9.47
N ALA A 155 -13.90 11.55 10.39
CA ALA A 155 -13.88 10.17 10.86
C ALA A 155 -14.10 9.16 9.72
N ARG A 156 -14.94 9.50 8.73
CA ARG A 156 -15.11 8.68 7.53
C ARG A 156 -13.80 8.54 6.74
N VAL A 157 -13.08 9.65 6.55
CA VAL A 157 -11.77 9.66 5.87
C VAL A 157 -10.73 8.85 6.66
N GLU A 158 -10.64 9.05 7.98
CA GLU A 158 -9.71 8.34 8.86
C GLU A 158 -9.98 6.82 8.83
N ASN A 159 -11.24 6.40 8.96
CA ASN A 159 -11.60 4.97 8.92
C ASN A 159 -11.20 4.28 7.61
N LEU A 160 -11.44 4.92 6.46
CA LEU A 160 -11.06 4.35 5.16
C LEU A 160 -9.55 4.29 4.99
N LEU A 161 -8.84 5.28 5.53
CA LEU A 161 -7.38 5.33 5.49
C LEU A 161 -6.76 4.23 6.36
N ASP A 162 -7.29 4.02 7.56
CA ASP A 162 -6.84 2.96 8.47
C ASP A 162 -7.11 1.57 7.87
N ASN A 163 -8.28 1.35 7.28
CA ASN A 163 -8.59 0.11 6.55
C ASN A 163 -7.61 -0.14 5.40
N SER A 164 -7.30 0.91 4.63
CA SER A 164 -6.35 0.82 3.51
C SER A 164 -4.95 0.45 4.02
N LYS A 165 -4.49 1.06 5.12
CA LYS A 165 -3.21 0.78 5.75
C LYS A 165 -3.13 -0.66 6.24
N GLU A 166 -4.16 -1.14 6.92
CA GLU A 166 -4.22 -2.54 7.40
C GLU A 166 -4.15 -3.52 6.22
N THR A 167 -4.89 -3.27 5.15
CA THR A 167 -4.90 -4.13 3.96
C THR A 167 -3.53 -4.16 3.27
N ILE A 168 -2.86 -3.02 3.13
CA ILE A 168 -1.51 -2.95 2.55
C ILE A 168 -0.50 -3.72 3.41
N GLU A 169 -0.58 -3.64 4.73
CA GLU A 169 0.28 -4.39 5.65
C GLU A 169 0.08 -5.91 5.50
N LEU A 170 -1.17 -6.36 5.37
CA LEU A 170 -1.51 -7.76 5.11
C LEU A 170 -0.99 -8.24 3.76
N LEU A 171 -1.14 -7.42 2.71
CA LEU A 171 -0.62 -7.73 1.37
C LEU A 171 0.91 -7.80 1.37
N ARG A 172 1.60 -6.92 2.11
CA ARG A 172 3.07 -7.01 2.28
C ARG A 172 3.46 -8.35 2.91
N GLY A 173 2.83 -8.72 4.03
CA GLY A 173 3.12 -9.99 4.70
C GLY A 173 2.84 -11.22 3.82
N THR A 174 1.78 -11.15 3.00
CA THR A 174 1.45 -12.19 2.02
C THR A 174 2.51 -12.29 0.92
N ASN A 175 2.94 -11.15 0.37
CA ASN A 175 3.95 -11.09 -0.67
C ASN A 175 5.31 -11.63 -0.18
N ASP A 176 5.71 -11.25 1.04
CA ASP A 176 6.92 -11.75 1.68
C ASP A 176 6.86 -13.27 1.88
N SER A 177 5.70 -13.80 2.25
CA SER A 177 5.47 -15.24 2.41
C SER A 177 5.57 -15.98 1.06
N LEU A 178 5.01 -15.42 -0.02
CA LEU A 178 5.11 -15.99 -1.36
C LEU A 178 6.56 -15.99 -1.87
N LEU A 179 7.28 -14.88 -1.69
CA LEU A 179 8.71 -14.79 -2.04
C LEU A 179 9.56 -15.80 -1.27
N SER A 180 9.29 -15.96 0.03
CA SER A 180 9.95 -16.96 0.87
C SER A 180 9.65 -18.38 0.39
N ASN A 181 8.38 -18.70 0.09
CA ASN A 181 8.00 -20.01 -0.45
C ASN A 181 8.69 -20.31 -1.78
N LYS A 182 8.72 -19.35 -2.71
CA LYS A 182 9.41 -19.47 -4.00
C LYS A 182 10.92 -19.69 -3.83
N THR A 183 11.53 -18.96 -2.89
CA THR A 183 12.95 -19.14 -2.55
C THR A 183 13.19 -20.54 -1.95
N ASN A 184 12.31 -21.00 -1.07
CA ASN A 184 12.39 -22.34 -0.48
C ASN A 184 12.21 -23.44 -1.54
N GLU A 185 11.34 -23.26 -2.52
CA GLU A 185 11.19 -24.19 -3.65
C GLU A 185 12.44 -24.25 -4.53
N ILE A 186 13.01 -23.09 -4.89
CA ILE A 186 14.27 -23.02 -5.64
C ILE A 186 15.38 -23.74 -4.86
N MET A 187 15.50 -23.49 -3.55
CA MET A 187 16.49 -24.15 -2.70
C MET A 187 16.29 -25.66 -2.62
N LYS A 188 15.03 -26.14 -2.55
CA LYS A 188 14.72 -27.59 -2.60
C LYS A 188 15.20 -28.20 -3.93
N ILE A 189 14.90 -27.57 -5.05
CA ILE A 189 15.30 -28.06 -6.39
C ILE A 189 16.82 -28.13 -6.50
N LEU A 190 17.53 -27.05 -6.13
CA LEU A 190 18.99 -27.02 -6.14
C LEU A 190 19.59 -28.09 -5.24
N THR A 191 19.02 -28.30 -4.05
CA THR A 191 19.47 -29.33 -3.10
C THR A 191 19.29 -30.73 -3.69
N VAL A 192 18.12 -31.03 -4.26
CA VAL A 192 17.86 -32.32 -4.91
C VAL A 192 18.86 -32.57 -6.04
N MET A 193 19.10 -31.58 -6.91
CA MET A 193 20.08 -31.70 -8.00
C MET A 193 21.49 -31.94 -7.47
N ALA A 194 21.92 -31.20 -6.44
CA ALA A 194 23.24 -31.37 -5.83
C ALA A 194 23.43 -32.76 -5.21
N PHE A 195 22.44 -33.27 -4.47
CA PHE A 195 22.55 -34.59 -3.84
C PHE A 195 22.52 -35.76 -4.84
N ILE A 196 21.93 -35.58 -6.03
CA ILE A 196 21.99 -36.59 -7.10
C ILE A 196 23.34 -36.50 -7.85
N THR A 197 23.83 -35.29 -8.10
CA THR A 197 25.02 -35.07 -8.95
C THR A 197 26.35 -35.15 -8.20
N PHE A 198 26.44 -34.68 -6.95
CA PHE A 198 27.72 -34.63 -6.24
C PHE A 198 28.30 -36.00 -5.91
N PRO A 199 27.52 -37.00 -5.39
CA PRO A 199 28.06 -38.33 -5.15
C PRO A 199 28.51 -39.03 -6.44
N SER A 200 27.77 -38.84 -7.53
CA SER A 200 28.10 -39.42 -8.83
C SER A 200 29.35 -38.78 -9.44
N MET A 201 29.49 -37.45 -9.34
CA MET A 201 30.71 -36.73 -9.72
C MET A 201 31.91 -37.14 -8.88
N LEU A 202 31.75 -37.25 -7.55
CA LEU A 202 32.80 -37.70 -6.65
C LEU A 202 33.30 -39.10 -7.05
N LEU A 203 32.39 -40.04 -7.29
CA LEU A 203 32.76 -41.40 -7.67
C LEU A 203 33.49 -41.42 -9.03
N SER A 204 32.98 -40.69 -10.02
CA SER A 204 33.63 -40.55 -11.33
C SER A 204 35.04 -39.95 -11.21
N SER A 205 35.19 -38.89 -10.41
CA SER A 205 36.47 -38.22 -10.16
C SER A 205 37.49 -39.15 -9.50
N LEU A 206 37.08 -39.90 -8.46
CA LEU A 206 37.94 -40.89 -7.80
C LEU A 206 38.43 -41.98 -8.77
N MET A 207 37.57 -42.43 -9.69
CA MET A 207 37.95 -43.41 -10.71
C MET A 207 38.84 -42.83 -11.81
N GLY A 208 38.80 -41.52 -12.03
CA GLY A 208 39.67 -40.80 -12.97
C GLY A 208 41.07 -40.47 -12.43
N MET A 209 41.38 -40.80 -11.18
CA MET A 209 42.68 -40.51 -10.57
C MET A 209 43.76 -41.46 -11.06
N ASN A 210 44.88 -40.93 -11.57
CA ASN A 210 46.04 -41.72 -11.97
C ASN A 210 46.79 -42.31 -10.76
N THR A 211 46.29 -43.40 -10.17
CA THR A 211 46.91 -44.08 -9.02
C THR A 211 47.15 -45.56 -9.29
N LYS A 212 48.25 -46.12 -8.76
CA LYS A 212 48.64 -47.53 -8.93
C LYS A 212 47.72 -48.54 -8.23
N TRP A 213 46.89 -48.08 -7.30
CA TRP A 213 46.03 -48.90 -6.43
C TRP A 213 44.54 -48.55 -6.60
N LEU A 214 44.10 -48.37 -7.85
CA LEU A 214 42.67 -48.32 -8.16
C LEU A 214 42.06 -49.72 -7.95
N PRO A 215 40.95 -49.87 -7.20
CA PRO A 215 40.25 -51.14 -7.02
C PRO A 215 39.40 -51.48 -8.27
N VAL A 216 40.01 -51.39 -9.45
CA VAL A 216 39.38 -51.51 -10.76
C VAL A 216 40.37 -52.21 -11.70
N GLY A 217 39.98 -53.32 -12.33
CA GLY A 217 40.84 -54.15 -13.17
C GLY A 217 40.30 -55.54 -13.53
N MET A 218 39.11 -55.92 -13.04
CA MET A 218 38.42 -57.16 -13.41
C MET A 218 37.39 -56.92 -14.52
N PRO A 219 37.12 -57.94 -15.36
CA PRO A 219 36.03 -57.86 -16.34
C PRO A 219 34.68 -57.74 -15.61
N GLY A 220 34.07 -56.54 -15.67
CA GLY A 220 32.77 -56.26 -15.05
C GLY A 220 32.75 -55.01 -14.16
N ASP A 221 33.90 -54.49 -13.75
CA ASP A 221 33.97 -53.37 -12.78
C ASP A 221 33.27 -52.09 -13.28
N PHE A 222 33.29 -51.84 -14.58
CA PHE A 222 32.54 -50.75 -15.22
C PHE A 222 31.04 -50.83 -14.89
N TRP A 223 30.45 -52.01 -14.99
CA TRP A 223 29.03 -52.23 -14.68
C TRP A 223 28.75 -52.11 -13.19
N VAL A 224 29.67 -52.55 -12.33
CA VAL A 224 29.56 -52.41 -10.87
C VAL A 224 29.57 -50.94 -10.45
N ILE A 225 30.46 -50.13 -11.04
CA ILE A 225 30.54 -48.68 -10.76
C ILE A 225 29.27 -47.97 -11.23
N ILE A 226 28.78 -48.27 -12.44
CA ILE A 226 27.51 -47.74 -12.93
C ILE A 226 26.36 -48.11 -11.98
N PHE A 227 26.30 -49.37 -11.54
CA PHE A 227 25.29 -49.82 -10.60
C PHE A 227 25.35 -49.05 -9.27
N LEU A 228 26.54 -48.80 -8.75
CA LEU A 228 26.76 -47.99 -7.54
C LEU A 228 26.26 -46.54 -7.72
N ILE A 229 26.56 -45.90 -8.85
CA ILE A 229 26.11 -44.53 -9.16
C ILE A 229 24.59 -44.46 -9.24
N ILE A 230 23.98 -45.39 -9.99
CA ILE A 230 22.54 -45.45 -10.18
C ILE A 230 21.85 -45.74 -8.84
N SER A 231 22.37 -46.71 -8.07
CA SER A 231 21.83 -47.08 -6.75
C SER A 231 21.88 -45.90 -5.78
N SER A 232 23.02 -45.18 -5.69
CA SER A 232 23.14 -43.98 -4.86
C SER A 232 22.13 -42.90 -5.26
N SER A 233 21.98 -42.66 -6.56
CA SER A 233 21.00 -41.69 -7.09
C SER A 233 19.56 -42.09 -6.75
N LEU A 234 19.20 -43.38 -6.88
CA LEU A 234 17.89 -43.91 -6.51
C LEU A 234 17.60 -43.77 -5.02
N ILE A 235 18.60 -44.02 -4.15
CA ILE A 235 18.47 -43.88 -2.70
C ILE A 235 18.13 -42.42 -2.35
N PHE A 236 18.85 -41.45 -2.90
CA PHE A 236 18.56 -40.04 -2.66
C PHE A 236 17.22 -39.62 -3.24
N TYR A 237 16.88 -40.07 -4.45
CA TYR A 237 15.56 -39.83 -5.05
C TYR A 237 14.43 -40.33 -4.15
N TRP A 238 14.53 -41.57 -3.66
CA TRP A 238 13.52 -42.15 -2.78
C TRP A 238 13.43 -41.43 -1.43
N PHE A 239 14.58 -41.02 -0.88
CA PHE A 239 14.63 -40.20 0.33
C PHE A 239 13.89 -38.86 0.17
N PHE A 240 14.15 -38.12 -0.92
CA PHE A 240 13.49 -36.84 -1.19
C PHE A 240 12.00 -37.00 -1.51
N LYS A 241 11.61 -38.06 -2.20
CA LYS A 241 10.20 -38.42 -2.43
C LYS A 241 9.47 -38.68 -1.12
N ARG A 242 10.08 -39.40 -0.17
CA ARG A 242 9.50 -39.64 1.16
C ARG A 242 9.34 -38.35 1.97
N LYS A 243 10.25 -37.38 1.77
CA LYS A 243 10.18 -36.04 2.38
C LYS A 243 9.16 -35.10 1.70
N LYS A 244 8.50 -35.52 0.61
CA LYS A 244 7.60 -34.70 -0.22
C LYS A 244 8.26 -33.43 -0.77
N TRP A 245 9.56 -33.51 -1.07
CA TRP A 245 10.27 -32.43 -1.75
C TRP A 245 10.21 -32.57 -3.28
N ILE A 246 9.79 -33.76 -3.72
CA ILE A 246 9.51 -34.23 -5.08
C ILE A 246 8.24 -35.08 -4.97
#